data_AF-A0A6C0QUK4-F1
#
_entry.id   AF-A0A6C0QUK4-F1
#
_cell.length_a   1.000
_cell.length_b   1.000
_cell.length_c   1.000
_cell.angle_alpha   90.00
_cell.angle_beta   90.00
_cell.angle_gamma   90.00
#
_symmetry.space_group_name_H-M   'P 1'
#
loop_
_entity.id
_entity.type
_entity.pdbx_description
1 polymer ?
#
loop_
_entity_poly.entity_id
_entity_poly.type
_entity_poly.pdbx_seq_one_letter_code
_entity_poly.pdbx_strand_id
1 'polypeptide(L)' 'MDRSLERFGQRVTDHLSPSTVKRLVAGNGKAEKEDVADAVRKLLGLSPDYVFASDDESDACAVALAWLIQNGVVDT' A
#
# COMPACT_ATOMS: atom_id res chain seq x y z
N MET A 1 -0.87 -4.32 -21.74
CA MET A 1 -0.40 -2.96 -21.38
C MET A 1 -1.57 -2.16 -20.86
N ASP A 2 -1.36 -1.43 -19.76
CA ASP A 2 -2.40 -0.62 -19.12
C ASP A 2 -2.63 0.66 -19.91
N ARG A 3 -3.73 0.69 -20.68
CA ARG A 3 -4.07 1.81 -21.57
C ARG A 3 -4.50 3.06 -20.80
N SER A 4 -4.83 2.94 -19.52
CA SER A 4 -5.32 4.05 -18.70
C SER A 4 -4.16 4.93 -18.23
N LEU A 5 -3.06 4.32 -17.78
CA LEU A 5 -1.86 5.04 -17.34
C LEU A 5 -1.10 5.70 -18.51
N GLU A 6 -1.09 5.06 -19.68
CA GLU A 6 -0.45 5.60 -20.90
C GLU A 6 -1.04 6.97 -21.30
N ARG A 7 -2.33 7.20 -21.06
CA ARG A 7 -2.98 8.51 -21.32
C ARG A 7 -2.37 9.64 -20.50
N PHE A 8 -1.78 9.33 -19.36
CA PHE A 8 -1.10 10.26 -18.48
C PHE A 8 0.43 10.22 -18.64
N GLY A 9 0.94 9.53 -19.66
CA GLY A 9 2.38 9.35 -19.87
C GLY A 9 3.07 8.48 -18.81
N GLN A 10 2.30 7.75 -18.00
CA GLN A 10 2.83 6.88 -16.95
C GLN A 10 2.98 5.45 -17.46
N ARG A 11 3.92 4.71 -16.85
CA ARG A 11 4.18 3.30 -17.13
C ARG A 11 4.35 2.54 -15.83
N VAL A 12 3.87 1.31 -15.79
CA VAL A 12 4.12 0.41 -14.65
C VAL A 12 5.56 -0.09 -14.75
N THR A 13 6.35 0.16 -13.71
CA THR A 13 7.75 -0.31 -13.61
C THR A 13 7.84 -1.62 -12.83
N ASP A 14 6.98 -1.77 -11.82
CA ASP A 14 7.03 -2.88 -10.88
C ASP A 14 5.64 -3.46 -10.65
N HIS A 15 5.61 -4.77 -10.41
CA HIS A 15 4.39 -5.49 -10.04
C HIS A 15 4.53 -6.09 -8.65
N LEU A 16 3.77 -5.56 -7.71
CA LEU A 16 3.66 -6.13 -6.37
C LEU A 16 2.42 -7.03 -6.29
N SER A 17 2.60 -8.26 -5.84
CA SER A 17 1.46 -9.14 -5.60
C SER A 17 0.72 -8.72 -4.31
N PRO A 18 -0.59 -8.98 -4.19
CA PRO A 18 -1.35 -8.62 -2.99
C PRO A 18 -0.75 -9.17 -1.68
N SER A 19 -0.27 -10.42 -1.70
CA SER A 19 0.36 -11.03 -0.52
C SER A 19 1.73 -10.41 -0.19
N THR A 20 2.45 -9.91 -1.20
CA THR A 20 3.69 -9.15 -0.99
C THR A 20 3.40 -7.83 -0.31
N VAL A 21 2.40 -7.07 -0.77
CA VAL A 21 1.99 -5.80 -0.16
C VAL A 21 1.61 -6.03 1.31
N LYS A 22 0.71 -6.99 1.57
CA LYS A 22 0.28 -7.34 2.92
C LYS A 22 1.43 -7.74 3.84
N ARG A 23 2.38 -8.54 3.35
CA ARG A 23 3.56 -8.94 4.13
C ARG A 23 4.48 -7.77 4.46
N LEU A 24 4.70 -6.85 3.51
CA LEU A 24 5.61 -5.71 3.72
C LEU A 24 5.01 -4.66 4.65
N VAL A 25 3.71 -4.39 4.52
CA VAL A 25 3.02 -3.33 5.27
C VAL A 25 2.53 -3.82 6.63
N ALA A 26 1.84 -4.96 6.67
CA ALA A 26 1.22 -5.49 7.89
C ALA A 26 2.01 -6.65 8.54
N GLY A 27 3.18 -7.01 7.99
CA GLY A 27 4.01 -8.12 8.49
C GLY A 27 3.49 -9.53 8.16
N ASN A 28 2.28 -9.66 7.62
CA ASN A 28 1.65 -10.95 7.31
C ASN A 28 0.98 -10.94 5.92
N GLY A 29 1.36 -11.86 5.04
CA GLY A 29 0.78 -11.97 3.69
C GLY A 29 -0.70 -12.38 3.65
N LYS A 30 -1.25 -12.85 4.78
CA LYS A 30 -2.67 -13.20 4.98
C LYS A 30 -3.44 -12.16 5.80
N ALA A 31 -2.88 -10.98 6.01
CA ALA A 31 -3.56 -9.87 6.69
C ALA A 31 -4.92 -9.58 6.04
N GLU A 32 -5.93 -9.29 6.83
CA GLU A 32 -7.22 -8.83 6.35
C GLU A 32 -7.17 -7.34 6.00
N LYS A 33 -8.24 -6.81 5.41
CA LYS A 33 -8.28 -5.41 4.99
C LYS A 33 -8.09 -4.44 6.16
N GLU A 34 -8.69 -4.75 7.30
CA GLU A 34 -8.60 -3.95 8.52
C GLU A 34 -7.15 -3.92 9.06
N ASP A 35 -6.46 -5.06 9.07
CA ASP A 35 -5.05 -5.15 9.47
C ASP A 35 -4.14 -4.27 8.60
N VAL A 36 -4.42 -4.22 7.29
CA VAL A 36 -3.66 -3.38 6.35
C VAL A 36 -3.94 -1.91 6.62
N ALA A 37 -5.19 -1.51 6.82
CA ALA A 37 -5.54 -0.12 7.13
C ALA A 37 -4.89 0.35 8.44
N ASP A 38 -4.88 -0.49 9.49
CA ASP A 38 -4.22 -0.19 10.76
C ASP A 38 -2.71 -0.04 10.61
N ALA A 39 -2.08 -0.93 9.85
CA ALA A 39 -0.66 -0.84 9.56
C ALA A 39 -0.33 0.44 8.76
N VAL A 40 -1.15 0.80 7.78
CA VAL A 40 -1.00 2.04 7.00
C VAL A 40 -1.12 3.26 7.91
N ARG A 41 -2.11 3.32 8.82
CA ARG A 41 -2.24 4.42 9.80
C ARG A 41 -0.97 4.58 10.62
N LYS A 42 -0.44 3.47 11.14
CA LYS A 42 0.79 3.47 11.94
C LYS A 42 1.99 3.98 11.15
N LEU A 43 2.21 3.47 9.94
CA LEU A 43 3.35 3.84 9.09
C LEU A 43 3.30 5.31 8.66
N LEU A 44 2.11 5.85 8.42
CA LEU A 44 1.91 7.25 8.06
C LEU A 44 1.83 8.19 9.27
N GLY A 45 1.91 7.67 10.50
CA GLY A 45 1.75 8.47 11.72
C GLY A 45 0.38 9.12 11.86
N LEU A 46 -0.66 8.52 11.26
CA LEU A 46 -2.04 9.00 11.36
C LEU A 46 -2.63 8.68 12.74
N SER A 47 -3.67 9.43 13.12
CA SER A 47 -4.45 9.10 14.31
C SER A 47 -5.02 7.67 14.19
N PRO A 48 -5.05 6.89 15.29
CA PRO A 48 -5.77 5.61 15.31
C PRO A 48 -7.25 5.75 14.89
N ASP A 49 -7.86 6.90 15.16
CA ASP A 49 -9.26 7.20 14.81
C ASP A 49 -9.42 7.73 13.37
N TYR A 50 -8.36 7.79 12.58
CA TYR A 50 -8.45 8.22 11.19
C TYR A 50 -9.28 7.21 10.38
N VAL A 51 -10.32 7.68 9.71
CA VAL A 51 -11.21 6.84 8.90
C VAL A 51 -10.91 7.10 7.42
N PHE A 52 -10.45 6.07 6.71
CA PHE A 52 -10.39 6.09 5.25
C PHE A 52 -11.82 6.13 4.68
N ALA A 53 -12.02 6.86 3.59
CA ALA A 53 -13.33 6.94 2.96
C ALA A 53 -13.75 5.62 2.31
N SER A 54 -12.79 4.80 1.89
CA SER A 54 -12.99 3.44 1.40
C SER A 54 -11.75 2.58 1.58
N ASP A 55 -11.91 1.26 1.45
CA ASP A 55 -10.80 0.31 1.46
C ASP A 55 -9.76 0.61 0.36
N ASP A 56 -10.21 1.11 -0.80
CA ASP A 56 -9.35 1.44 -1.93
C ASP A 56 -8.33 2.54 -1.58
N GLU A 57 -8.69 3.50 -0.72
CA GLU A 57 -7.76 4.54 -0.27
C GLU A 57 -6.62 3.94 0.56
N SER A 58 -6.96 3.08 1.53
CA SER A 58 -5.94 2.38 2.33
C SER A 58 -5.10 1.41 1.50
N ASP A 59 -5.70 0.72 0.52
CA ASP A 59 -4.99 -0.20 -0.36
C ASP A 59 -4.02 0.56 -1.29
N ALA A 60 -4.42 1.72 -1.82
CA ALA A 60 -3.54 2.58 -2.61
C ALA A 60 -2.33 3.06 -1.80
N CYS A 61 -2.55 3.50 -0.56
CA CYS A 61 -1.46 3.83 0.37
C CYS A 61 -0.56 2.63 0.66
N ALA A 62 -1.14 1.45 0.89
CA ALA A 62 -0.40 0.23 1.17
C ALA A 62 0.51 -0.17 0.00
N VAL A 63 0.06 -0.07 -1.24
CA VAL A 63 0.89 -0.36 -2.44
C VAL A 63 2.09 0.59 -2.51
N ALA A 64 1.88 1.89 -2.29
CA ALA A 64 2.95 2.87 -2.30
C ALA A 64 3.97 2.61 -1.16
N LEU A 65 3.50 2.40 0.06
CA LEU A 65 4.33 2.08 1.22
C LEU A 65 5.12 0.80 1.01
N ALA A 66 4.49 -0.26 0.49
CA ALA A 66 5.16 -1.52 0.20
C ALA A 66 6.34 -1.34 -0.76
N TRP A 67 6.17 -0.54 -1.82
CA TRP A 67 7.25 -0.24 -2.75
C TRP A 67 8.38 0.55 -2.06
N LEU A 68 8.04 1.57 -1.26
CA LEU A 68 9.03 2.37 -0.53
C LEU A 68 9.85 1.53 0.47
N ILE A 69 9.18 0.65 1.21
CA ILE A 69 9.80 -0.29 2.15
C ILE A 69 10.71 -1.27 1.39
N GLN A 70 10.22 -1.87 0.31
CA GLN A 70 11.00 -2.80 -0.51
C GLN A 70 12.28 -2.17 -1.08
N ASN A 71 12.24 -0.87 -1.37
CA ASN A 71 13.37 -0.11 -1.92
C ASN A 71 14.23 0.58 -0.83
N GLY A 72 13.95 0.34 0.45
CA GLY A 72 14.71 0.91 1.56
C GLY A 72 14.61 2.44 1.67
N VAL A 73 13.53 3.02 1.14
CA VAL A 73 13.28 4.47 1.23
C VAL A 73 12.68 4.82 2.59
N VAL A 74 11.90 3.91 3.18
CA VAL A 74 11.30 4.03 4.52
C VAL A 74 11.40 2.71 5.27
N ASP A 75 11.43 2.78 6.60
CA ASP A 75 11.41 1.62 7.49
C ASP A 75 10.00 1.36 8.05
N THR A 76 9.78 0.14 8.55
CA THR A 76 8.51 -0.32 9.16
C THR A 76 8.44 -0.17 10.67
#